data_AF-A0A8S3TXB7-F1
#
_entry.id   AF-A0A8S3TXB7-F1
#
_cell.length_a   1.000
_cell.length_b   1.000
_cell.length_c   1.000
_cell.angle_alpha   90.00
_cell.angle_beta   90.00
_cell.angle_gamma   90.00
#
_symmetry.space_group_name_H-M   'P 1'
#
loop_
_entity.id
_entity.type
_entity.pdbx_description
1 polymer ?
#
loop_
_entity_poly.entity_id
_entity_poly.type
_entity_poly.pdbx_seq_one_letter_code
_entity_poly.pdbx_strand_id
1 'polypeptide(L)'
;MDPKFPPLPFYIDCLTNENVIKLYNESKSHFRAGSQRIIHRWVCSILKKHPEDIHSASLLKRIKSVVAKLRKLKTSRNYEQIDPFEKQIFRIPERFNVIPKIDNVQPKINALKKISDLYVKLGNEKKKVRRKNIKIINLKKEMEFHKELVKTPKMKTTIMQTENAKPMISSKGNQCNLTRLDGQVLHQEISYLQNEIISITNQEISDQTIPKLRERTRGNPYTNKIRECVLYCISKNVPMQNISDVIGSIVKIVNGHEIDNLPSVASIHNMSREAKAICNRQVEEAIGNSENITLMKDATSKQGRHFYGTKISGSEGEFTLGI
;
A
#
# COMPACT_ATOMS: atom_id res chain seq x y z
N MET A 1 62.33 -8.29 20.87
CA MET A 1 61.03 -8.92 21.19
C MET A 1 60.55 -8.32 22.48
N ASP A 2 59.51 -7.51 22.38
CA ASP A 2 58.71 -6.90 23.46
C ASP A 2 57.29 -6.77 22.86
N PRO A 3 56.18 -6.83 23.63
CA PRO A 3 56.08 -6.16 24.92
C PRO A 3 55.40 -6.93 26.06
N LYS A 4 55.77 -6.50 27.27
CA LYS A 4 55.04 -6.56 28.53
C LYS A 4 53.77 -5.71 28.49
N PHE A 5 52.63 -6.25 28.93
CA PHE A 5 51.59 -5.50 29.68
C PHE A 5 50.85 -6.46 30.64
N PRO A 6 50.43 -5.99 31.83
CA PRO A 6 49.85 -6.81 32.88
C PRO A 6 48.33 -7.04 32.68
N PRO A 7 47.73 -8.06 33.32
CA PRO A 7 46.28 -8.19 33.34
C PRO A 7 45.69 -7.18 34.34
N LEU A 8 44.68 -6.44 33.94
CA LEU A 8 43.82 -5.66 34.83
C LEU A 8 42.36 -6.10 34.68
N PRO A 9 41.54 -5.92 35.73
CA PRO A 9 40.70 -6.96 36.28
C PRO A 9 39.30 -7.00 35.66
N PHE A 10 38.70 -8.18 35.80
CA PHE A 10 37.26 -8.39 35.78
C PHE A 10 36.54 -7.33 36.63
N TYR A 11 35.73 -6.49 35.98
CA TYR A 11 34.49 -5.98 36.56
C TYR A 11 33.43 -6.07 35.46
N ILE A 12 32.76 -7.22 35.43
CA ILE A 12 31.54 -7.43 34.67
C ILE A 12 30.40 -6.93 35.57
N ASP A 13 30.01 -5.68 35.41
CA ASP A 13 28.66 -5.27 35.81
C ASP A 13 27.70 -5.83 34.76
N CYS A 14 27.05 -6.93 35.12
CA CYS A 14 26.01 -7.58 34.34
C CYS A 14 24.90 -6.57 34.02
N LEU A 15 24.79 -6.18 32.75
CA LEU A 15 23.69 -5.34 32.27
C LEU A 15 22.40 -6.17 32.29
N THR A 16 21.53 -5.88 33.26
CA THR A 16 20.15 -6.42 33.34
C THR A 16 19.28 -5.86 32.21
N ASN A 17 18.17 -6.56 31.91
CA ASN A 17 17.14 -6.17 30.94
C ASN A 17 16.69 -4.70 31.07
N GLU A 18 16.79 -4.12 32.27
CA GLU A 18 16.44 -2.73 32.55
C GLU A 18 17.29 -1.72 31.76
N ASN A 19 18.56 -2.01 31.47
CA ASN A 19 19.44 -1.09 30.75
C ASN A 19 19.14 -1.02 29.25
N VAL A 20 18.71 -2.14 28.65
CA VAL A 20 18.25 -2.18 27.25
C VAL A 20 16.90 -1.48 27.12
N ILE A 21 16.00 -1.69 28.09
CA ILE A 21 14.71 -1.01 28.17
C ILE A 21 14.90 0.51 28.37
N LYS A 22 15.86 0.92 29.20
CA LYS A 22 16.19 2.34 29.41
C LYS A 22 16.70 3.02 28.15
N LEU A 23 17.61 2.38 27.40
CA LEU A 23 18.09 2.87 26.10
C LEU A 23 17.01 2.94 25.02
N TYR A 24 16.11 1.95 25.01
CA TYR A 24 14.95 1.96 24.13
C TYR A 24 14.00 3.13 24.46
N ASN A 25 13.73 3.36 25.74
CA ASN A 25 12.89 4.47 26.21
C ASN A 25 13.53 5.85 25.98
N GLU A 26 14.84 5.99 26.15
CA GLU A 26 15.60 7.21 25.81
C GLU A 26 15.61 7.48 24.30
N SER A 27 15.63 6.44 23.46
CA SER A 27 15.48 6.59 22.00
C SER A 27 14.05 7.00 21.61
N LYS A 28 13.05 6.60 22.40
CA LYS A 28 11.63 6.92 22.15
C LYS A 28 11.32 8.41 22.32
N SER A 29 12.02 9.12 23.21
CA SER A 29 11.81 10.55 23.45
C SER A 29 12.47 11.48 22.42
N HIS A 30 13.40 10.99 21.58
CA HIS A 30 14.23 11.84 20.70
C HIS A 30 13.99 11.67 19.19
N PHE A 31 13.17 10.69 18.78
CA PHE A 31 12.95 10.37 17.37
C PHE A 31 11.46 10.37 16.99
N ARG A 32 11.09 10.89 15.80
CA ARG A 32 9.72 10.80 15.27
C ARG A 32 9.36 9.33 15.00
N ALA A 33 8.06 8.99 15.06
CA ALA A 33 7.55 7.61 14.98
C ALA A 33 8.08 6.78 13.80
N GLY A 34 8.37 7.40 12.65
CA GLY A 34 8.95 6.71 11.48
C GLY A 34 10.41 6.26 11.68
N SER A 35 11.24 7.08 12.33
CA SER A 35 12.65 6.78 12.60
C SER A 35 12.79 5.74 13.71
N GLN A 36 11.85 5.69 14.65
CA GLN A 36 11.80 4.68 15.73
C GLN A 36 11.64 3.26 15.18
N ARG A 37 10.80 3.07 14.16
CA ARG A 37 10.60 1.76 13.52
C ARG A 37 11.84 1.24 12.81
N ILE A 38 12.63 2.15 12.22
CA ILE A 38 13.88 1.80 11.53
C ILE A 38 14.94 1.37 12.53
N ILE A 39 15.14 2.14 13.61
CA ILE A 39 16.08 1.80 14.67
C ILE A 39 15.68 0.47 15.33
N HIS A 40 14.40 0.28 15.65
CA HIS A 40 13.89 -0.97 16.22
C HIS A 40 14.14 -2.18 15.30
N ARG A 41 13.80 -2.08 14.00
CA ARG A 41 14.08 -3.17 13.04
C ARG A 41 15.57 -3.50 12.95
N TRP A 42 16.44 -2.50 13.03
CA TRP A 42 17.87 -2.70 12.94
C TRP A 42 18.45 -3.35 14.19
N VAL A 43 18.01 -2.92 15.38
CA VAL A 43 18.36 -3.56 16.66
C VAL A 43 17.90 -5.02 16.68
N CYS A 44 16.65 -5.30 16.27
CA CYS A 44 16.17 -6.68 16.15
C CYS A 44 16.97 -7.50 15.14
N SER A 45 17.41 -6.91 14.01
CA SER A 45 18.23 -7.59 13.02
C SER A 45 19.62 -7.94 13.52
N ILE A 46 20.21 -7.12 14.38
CA ILE A 46 21.51 -7.39 15.00
C ILE A 46 21.38 -8.50 16.04
N LEU A 47 20.36 -8.40 16.91
CA LEU A 47 20.08 -9.41 17.94
C LEU A 47 19.78 -10.80 17.34
N LYS A 48 19.14 -10.83 16.16
CA LYS A 48 18.85 -12.08 15.44
C LYS A 48 20.08 -12.72 14.79
N LYS A 49 21.10 -11.93 14.45
CA LYS A 49 22.35 -12.43 13.83
C LYS A 49 23.38 -12.90 14.86
N HIS A 50 23.35 -12.35 16.07
CA HIS A 50 24.31 -12.66 17.13
C HIS A 50 23.61 -12.74 18.49
N PRO A 51 22.82 -13.82 18.74
CA PRO A 51 22.06 -13.97 19.99
C PRO A 51 22.96 -14.16 21.22
N GLU A 52 24.16 -14.70 21.04
CA GLU A 52 25.17 -14.91 22.09
C GLU A 52 25.70 -13.57 22.65
N ASP A 53 25.66 -12.50 21.83
CA ASP A 53 26.28 -11.20 22.15
C ASP A 53 25.38 -10.28 22.98
N ILE A 54 24.17 -10.73 23.35
CA ILE A 54 23.16 -9.93 24.06
C ILE A 54 23.69 -9.41 25.41
N HIS A 55 24.59 -10.16 26.04
CA HIS A 55 25.22 -9.79 27.32
C HIS A 55 26.61 -9.15 27.15
N SER A 56 27.11 -9.01 25.91
CA SER A 56 28.45 -8.48 25.66
C SER A 56 28.45 -6.94 25.66
N ALA A 57 29.37 -6.34 26.41
CA ALA A 57 29.64 -4.90 26.37
C ALA A 57 30.03 -4.40 24.95
N SER A 58 30.44 -5.32 24.07
CA SER A 58 30.78 -5.07 22.67
C SER A 58 29.56 -4.65 21.85
N LEU A 59 28.41 -5.31 22.04
CA LEU A 59 27.17 -5.03 21.31
C LEU A 59 26.64 -3.63 21.64
N LEU A 60 26.68 -3.27 22.92
CA LEU A 60 26.27 -1.95 23.40
C LEU A 60 27.15 -0.83 22.83
N LYS A 61 28.48 -1.03 22.78
CA LYS A 61 29.40 -0.08 22.13
C LYS A 61 29.09 0.08 20.64
N ARG A 62 28.77 -1.01 19.93
CA ARG A 62 28.36 -0.97 18.51
C ARG A 62 27.05 -0.21 18.32
N ILE A 63 26.03 -0.47 19.14
CA ILE A 63 24.75 0.24 19.08
C ILE A 63 24.93 1.74 19.37
N LYS A 64 25.67 2.11 20.43
CA LYS A 64 25.95 3.51 20.77
C LYS A 64 26.71 4.24 19.65
N SER A 65 27.70 3.59 19.04
CA SER A 65 28.45 4.13 17.89
C SER A 65 27.56 4.42 16.68
N VAL A 66 26.63 3.51 16.37
CA VAL A 66 25.68 3.67 15.26
C VAL A 66 24.69 4.81 15.54
N VAL A 67 24.16 4.91 16.76
CA VAL A 67 23.26 6.01 17.15
C VAL A 67 24.00 7.36 17.05
N ALA A 68 25.27 7.43 17.44
CA ALA A 68 26.09 8.63 17.29
C ALA A 68 26.32 9.01 15.82
N LYS A 69 26.59 8.03 14.93
CA LYS A 69 26.70 8.26 13.48
C LYS A 69 25.39 8.77 12.89
N LEU A 70 24.24 8.23 13.29
CA LEU A 70 22.93 8.68 12.83
C LEU A 70 22.59 10.10 13.30
N ARG A 71 23.01 10.48 14.53
CA ARG A 71 22.91 11.87 15.00
C ARG A 71 23.75 12.83 14.14
N LYS A 72 25.00 12.46 13.83
CA LYS A 72 25.88 13.25 12.95
C LYS A 72 25.33 13.39 11.52
N LEU A 73 24.72 12.35 10.97
CA LEU A 73 24.08 12.37 9.65
C LEU A 73 22.82 13.27 9.62
N LYS A 74 22.12 13.40 10.75
CA LYS A 74 20.97 14.29 10.87
C LYS A 74 21.38 15.77 10.98
N THR A 75 22.46 16.07 11.71
CA THR A 75 22.99 17.44 11.77
C THR A 75 23.63 17.88 10.45
N SER A 76 24.35 16.99 9.74
CA SER A 76 24.91 17.31 8.41
C SER A 76 23.84 17.52 7.33
N ARG A 77 22.76 16.73 7.32
CA ARG A 77 21.64 16.96 6.39
C ARG A 77 20.90 18.30 6.60
N ASN A 78 21.00 18.90 7.78
CA ASN A 78 20.45 20.24 8.02
C ASN A 78 21.41 21.37 7.59
N TYR A 79 22.68 21.08 7.30
CA TYR A 79 23.68 22.06 6.85
C TYR A 79 23.85 22.10 5.32
N GLU A 80 23.52 21.01 4.60
CA GLU A 80 23.71 20.90 3.14
C GLU A 80 22.58 21.51 2.29
N GLN A 81 21.67 22.30 2.87
CA GLN A 81 20.66 23.07 2.13
C GLN A 81 20.89 24.59 2.15
N ILE A 82 22.14 25.03 2.40
CA ILE A 82 22.51 26.44 2.25
C ILE A 82 23.43 26.55 1.04
N ASP A 83 22.91 27.18 -0.01
CA ASP A 83 23.56 27.43 -1.30
C ASP A 83 24.82 28.31 -1.08
N PRO A 84 25.98 28.06 -1.73
CA PRO A 84 27.20 28.84 -1.52
C PRO A 84 27.10 30.31 -1.98
N PHE A 85 26.01 30.72 -2.65
CA PHE A 85 25.83 32.07 -3.19
C PHE A 85 25.26 33.10 -2.19
N GLU A 86 24.82 32.72 -0.99
CA GLU A 86 24.30 33.67 0.01
C GLU A 86 25.35 34.27 0.97
N LYS A 87 26.66 34.07 0.71
CA LYS A 87 27.73 34.56 1.60
C LYS A 87 28.17 36.01 1.38
N GLN A 88 27.53 36.76 0.51
CA GLN A 88 27.75 38.20 0.40
C GLN A 88 26.45 38.96 0.58
N ILE A 89 26.49 39.87 1.55
CA ILE A 89 25.46 40.86 1.91
C ILE A 89 24.35 40.28 2.79
N PHE A 90 24.50 40.44 4.11
CA PHE A 90 23.54 41.18 4.96
C PHE A 90 24.10 41.19 6.41
N ARG A 91 24.73 42.30 6.80
CA ARG A 91 24.77 42.70 8.21
C ARG A 91 23.33 43.04 8.60
N ILE A 92 22.66 42.14 9.31
CA ILE A 92 21.34 42.41 9.86
C ILE A 92 21.52 43.33 11.07
N PRO A 93 20.93 44.55 11.09
CA PRO A 93 20.91 45.38 12.28
C PRO A 93 20.02 44.74 13.34
N GLU A 94 20.41 44.84 14.62
CA GLU A 94 19.59 44.48 15.78
C GLU A 94 18.34 45.35 15.89
N ARG A 95 17.35 45.13 15.02
CA ARG A 95 16.00 45.68 15.19
C ARG A 95 15.02 44.64 14.67
N PHE A 96 14.14 44.18 15.57
CA PHE A 96 12.83 43.54 15.40
C PHE A 96 12.65 42.36 16.37
N ASN A 97 12.51 42.68 17.66
CA ASN A 97 11.67 41.90 18.56
C ASN A 97 10.20 42.16 18.17
N VAL A 98 9.71 41.49 17.14
CA VAL A 98 8.28 41.42 16.85
C VAL A 98 7.89 39.95 16.87
N ILE A 99 7.39 39.50 18.01
CA ILE A 99 6.70 38.22 18.14
C ILE A 99 5.43 38.34 17.26
N PRO A 100 5.27 37.52 16.21
CA PRO A 100 4.06 37.58 15.39
C PRO A 100 2.85 37.21 16.26
N LYS A 101 1.86 38.11 16.33
CA LYS A 101 0.62 37.88 17.08
C LYS A 101 -0.09 36.62 16.58
N ILE A 102 -0.50 35.77 17.53
CA ILE A 102 -1.11 34.44 17.32
C ILE A 102 -2.59 34.55 16.92
N ASP A 103 -2.96 35.54 16.09
CA ASP A 103 -4.37 35.86 15.85
C ASP A 103 -5.01 34.99 14.74
N ASN A 104 -4.22 34.17 14.03
CA ASN A 104 -4.67 33.40 12.86
C ASN A 104 -4.58 31.86 13.00
N VAL A 105 -4.35 31.34 14.20
CA VAL A 105 -4.25 29.87 14.43
C VAL A 105 -5.62 29.25 14.72
N GLN A 106 -6.51 29.97 15.38
CA GLN A 106 -7.84 29.50 15.77
C GLN A 106 -8.74 29.03 14.59
N PRO A 107 -8.84 29.75 13.45
CA PRO A 107 -9.63 29.28 12.31
C PRO A 107 -9.07 27.99 11.70
N LYS A 108 -7.75 27.79 11.72
CA LYS A 108 -7.11 26.54 11.25
C LYS A 108 -7.41 25.37 12.18
N ILE A 109 -7.39 25.60 13.50
CA ILE A 109 -7.78 24.58 14.50
C ILE A 109 -9.26 24.19 14.30
N ASN A 110 -10.14 25.16 14.08
CA ASN A 110 -11.56 24.90 13.85
C ASN A 110 -11.81 24.13 12.54
N ALA A 111 -11.06 24.42 11.48
CA ALA A 111 -11.12 23.66 10.23
C ALA A 111 -10.67 22.20 10.42
N LEU A 112 -9.60 21.96 11.18
CA LEU A 112 -9.13 20.60 11.50
C LEU A 112 -10.15 19.81 12.33
N LYS A 113 -10.84 20.45 13.28
CA LYS A 113 -11.93 19.82 14.04
C LYS A 113 -13.09 19.42 13.13
N LYS A 114 -13.53 20.29 12.22
CA LYS A 114 -14.57 19.97 11.22
C LYS A 114 -14.19 18.78 10.34
N ILE A 115 -12.94 18.71 9.89
CA ILE A 115 -12.44 17.57 9.10
C ILE A 115 -12.52 16.28 9.92
N SER A 116 -12.08 16.31 11.18
CA SER A 116 -12.16 15.15 12.09
C SER A 116 -13.61 14.66 12.26
N ASP A 117 -14.57 15.57 12.47
CA ASP A 117 -15.98 15.22 12.62
C ASP A 117 -16.57 14.57 11.36
N LEU A 118 -16.17 15.05 10.17
CA LEU A 118 -16.56 14.46 8.89
C LEU A 118 -16.03 13.03 8.73
N TYR A 119 -14.80 12.75 9.17
CA TYR A 119 -14.26 11.38 9.16
C TYR A 119 -15.05 10.43 10.06
N VAL A 120 -15.48 10.90 11.24
CA VAL A 120 -16.34 10.12 12.15
C VAL A 120 -17.70 9.84 11.50
N LYS A 121 -18.33 10.85 10.90
CA LYS A 121 -19.61 10.69 10.17
C LYS A 121 -19.49 9.68 9.03
N LEU A 122 -18.43 9.77 8.21
CA LEU A 122 -18.15 8.84 7.12
C LEU A 122 -17.95 7.40 7.64
N GLY A 123 -17.25 7.25 8.76
CA GLY A 123 -17.08 5.96 9.43
C GLY A 123 -18.41 5.34 9.86
N ASN A 124 -19.33 6.15 10.39
CA ASN A 124 -20.66 5.69 10.79
C ASN A 124 -21.54 5.32 9.60
N GLU A 125 -21.50 6.07 8.50
CA GLU A 125 -22.23 5.73 7.27
C GLU A 125 -21.70 4.44 6.64
N LYS A 126 -20.38 4.23 6.59
CA LYS A 126 -19.80 2.94 6.15
C LYS A 126 -20.28 1.76 7.00
N LYS A 127 -20.40 1.94 8.32
CA LYS A 127 -20.96 0.91 9.22
C LYS A 127 -22.43 0.62 8.92
N LYS A 128 -23.25 1.66 8.64
CA LYS A 128 -24.67 1.48 8.24
C LYS A 128 -24.78 0.70 6.93
N VAL A 129 -24.00 1.04 5.92
CA VAL A 129 -23.97 0.33 4.62
C VAL A 129 -23.57 -1.14 4.82
N ARG A 130 -22.54 -1.42 5.63
CA ARG A 130 -22.14 -2.80 5.95
C ARG A 130 -23.27 -3.60 6.61
N ARG A 131 -24.02 -3.00 7.53
CA ARG A 131 -25.18 -3.66 8.17
C ARG A 131 -26.29 -3.96 7.15
N LYS A 132 -26.59 -3.02 6.25
CA LYS A 132 -27.58 -3.23 5.17
C LYS A 132 -27.14 -4.37 4.23
N ASN A 133 -25.87 -4.41 3.84
CA ASN A 133 -25.33 -5.48 2.98
C ASN A 133 -25.42 -6.87 3.64
N ILE A 134 -25.15 -6.98 4.95
CA ILE A 134 -25.33 -8.24 5.68
C ILE A 134 -26.79 -8.66 5.68
N LYS A 135 -27.73 -7.72 5.89
CA LYS A 135 -29.18 -8.01 5.82
C LYS A 135 -29.59 -8.53 4.44
N ILE A 136 -29.08 -7.93 3.37
CA ILE A 136 -29.34 -8.38 1.98
C ILE A 136 -28.80 -9.80 1.75
N ILE A 137 -27.60 -10.10 2.23
CA ILE A 137 -27.02 -11.44 2.09
C ILE A 137 -27.89 -12.48 2.81
N ASN A 138 -28.37 -12.18 4.01
CA ASN A 138 -29.23 -13.08 4.76
C ASN A 138 -30.58 -13.29 4.05
N LEU A 139 -31.22 -12.22 3.56
CA LEU A 139 -32.47 -12.33 2.81
C LEU A 139 -32.31 -13.15 1.51
N LYS A 140 -31.17 -13.03 0.82
CA LYS A 140 -30.87 -13.86 -0.36
C LYS A 140 -30.77 -15.34 0.00
N LYS A 141 -30.13 -15.68 1.13
CA LYS A 141 -30.04 -17.06 1.61
C LYS A 141 -31.41 -17.62 2.00
N GLU A 142 -32.24 -16.85 2.69
CA GLU A 142 -33.61 -17.26 3.03
C GLU A 142 -34.44 -17.52 1.77
N MET A 143 -34.33 -16.65 0.76
CA MET A 143 -34.99 -16.87 -0.52
C MET A 143 -34.51 -18.11 -1.26
N GLU A 144 -33.21 -18.40 -1.23
CA GLU A 144 -32.65 -19.59 -1.84
C GLU A 144 -33.17 -20.86 -1.15
N PHE A 145 -33.21 -20.86 0.18
CA PHE A 145 -33.83 -21.93 0.98
C PHE A 145 -35.33 -22.11 0.67
N HIS A 146 -36.10 -21.03 0.58
CA HIS A 146 -37.52 -21.10 0.21
C HIS A 146 -37.72 -21.59 -1.23
N LYS A 147 -36.83 -21.22 -2.18
CA LYS A 147 -36.85 -21.76 -3.54
C LYS A 147 -36.57 -23.26 -3.58
N GLU A 148 -35.68 -23.77 -2.74
CA GLU A 148 -35.41 -25.21 -2.63
C GLU A 148 -36.60 -25.96 -2.03
N LEU A 149 -37.23 -25.44 -0.98
CA LEU A 149 -38.44 -26.04 -0.38
C LEU A 149 -39.62 -26.14 -1.37
N VAL A 150 -39.78 -25.16 -2.26
CA VAL A 150 -40.81 -25.19 -3.31
C VAL A 150 -40.45 -26.18 -4.43
N LYS A 151 -39.15 -26.43 -4.67
CA LYS A 151 -38.65 -27.37 -5.69
C LYS A 151 -38.66 -28.84 -5.27
N THR A 152 -38.96 -29.16 -4.01
CA THR A 152 -39.13 -30.55 -3.55
C THR A 152 -40.60 -30.96 -3.47
N PRO A 153 -41.29 -31.28 -4.58
CA PRO A 153 -42.45 -32.13 -4.51
C PRO A 153 -41.96 -33.57 -4.36
N LYS A 154 -42.51 -34.30 -3.37
CA LYS A 154 -42.36 -35.75 -3.11
C LYS A 154 -41.32 -36.16 -2.06
N MET A 155 -41.68 -35.96 -0.79
CA MET A 155 -41.47 -36.99 0.25
C MET A 155 -42.66 -36.98 1.20
N LYS A 156 -43.80 -37.50 0.72
CA LYS A 156 -44.97 -37.93 1.52
C LYS A 156 -45.93 -38.69 0.63
N THR A 157 -45.47 -39.83 0.10
CA THR A 157 -46.34 -40.83 -0.55
C THR A 157 -45.65 -42.19 -0.56
N THR A 158 -45.07 -42.59 0.57
CA THR A 158 -44.62 -43.98 0.78
C THR A 158 -44.84 -44.42 2.22
N ILE A 159 -45.98 -44.07 2.81
CA ILE A 159 -46.52 -44.75 4.00
C ILE A 159 -48.05 -44.62 3.93
N MET A 160 -48.72 -45.42 3.08
CA MET A 160 -50.14 -45.77 3.21
C MET A 160 -50.47 -46.92 2.25
N GLN A 161 -49.86 -48.07 2.50
CA GLN A 161 -50.44 -49.37 2.18
C GLN A 161 -50.24 -50.29 3.39
N THR A 162 -50.89 -49.95 4.48
CA THR A 162 -51.40 -50.90 5.48
C THR A 162 -52.52 -50.19 6.24
N GLU A 163 -53.73 -50.45 5.76
CA GLU A 163 -54.94 -50.76 6.53
C GLU A 163 -55.36 -49.87 7.73
N ASN A 164 -56.59 -49.36 7.58
CA ASN A 164 -57.59 -49.11 8.63
C ASN A 164 -57.40 -47.91 9.59
N ALA A 165 -57.94 -46.75 9.22
CA ALA A 165 -58.68 -45.89 10.16
C ALA A 165 -59.56 -44.84 9.44
N LYS A 166 -60.74 -44.61 10.02
CA LYS A 166 -61.86 -43.74 9.62
C LYS A 166 -61.52 -42.26 9.37
N PRO A 167 -62.42 -41.53 8.68
CA PRO A 167 -62.16 -40.18 8.16
C PRO A 167 -62.34 -39.10 9.23
N MET A 168 -61.51 -38.06 9.19
CA MET A 168 -61.80 -36.80 9.86
C MET A 168 -61.58 -35.62 8.91
N ILE A 169 -62.68 -34.93 8.66
CA ILE A 169 -62.81 -33.68 7.91
C ILE A 169 -62.08 -32.57 8.70
N SER A 170 -61.24 -31.77 8.03
CA SER A 170 -61.30 -30.29 8.12
C SER A 170 -60.17 -29.58 7.34
N SER A 171 -60.61 -28.53 6.65
CA SER A 171 -59.89 -27.27 6.35
C SER A 171 -58.50 -27.32 5.68
N LYS A 172 -58.47 -27.48 4.35
CA LYS A 172 -57.32 -27.10 3.50
C LYS A 172 -57.66 -26.05 2.42
N GLY A 173 -58.51 -25.08 2.76
CA GLY A 173 -58.93 -24.02 1.81
C GLY A 173 -58.16 -22.70 1.88
N ASN A 174 -57.59 -22.33 3.05
CA ASN A 174 -57.21 -20.92 3.28
C ASN A 174 -55.70 -20.65 3.39
N GLN A 175 -54.82 -21.67 3.38
CA GLN A 175 -53.36 -21.45 3.47
C GLN A 175 -52.68 -21.17 2.11
N CYS A 176 -53.35 -21.38 0.98
CA CYS A 176 -52.74 -21.23 -0.34
C CYS A 176 -52.91 -19.83 -0.97
N ASN A 177 -53.81 -18.99 -0.43
CA ASN A 177 -54.04 -17.65 -0.95
C ASN A 177 -53.15 -16.58 -0.31
N LEU A 178 -52.74 -16.75 0.97
CA LEU A 178 -51.82 -15.82 1.63
C LEU A 178 -50.42 -15.85 0.98
N THR A 179 -49.91 -17.05 0.67
CA THR A 179 -48.60 -17.25 0.03
C THR A 179 -48.54 -16.74 -1.41
N ARG A 180 -49.69 -16.67 -2.10
CA ARG A 180 -49.78 -16.16 -3.48
C ARG A 180 -49.75 -14.63 -3.53
N LEU A 181 -50.43 -13.97 -2.60
CA LEU A 181 -50.42 -12.52 -2.45
C LEU A 181 -49.04 -12.02 -2.00
N ASP A 182 -48.44 -12.67 -1.00
CA ASP A 182 -47.09 -12.33 -0.54
C ASP A 182 -46.03 -12.54 -1.63
N GLY A 183 -46.19 -13.59 -2.45
CA GLY A 183 -45.34 -13.84 -3.62
C GLY A 183 -45.45 -12.75 -4.69
N GLN A 184 -46.66 -12.22 -4.94
CA GLN A 184 -46.87 -11.13 -5.90
C GLN A 184 -46.25 -9.81 -5.40
N VAL A 185 -46.40 -9.49 -4.12
CA VAL A 185 -45.80 -8.30 -3.50
C VAL A 185 -44.27 -8.38 -3.58
N LEU A 186 -43.68 -9.53 -3.24
CA LEU A 186 -42.24 -9.76 -3.37
C LEU A 186 -41.75 -9.66 -4.82
N HIS A 187 -42.54 -10.11 -5.79
CA HIS A 187 -42.18 -10.02 -7.21
C HIS A 187 -42.16 -8.58 -7.71
N GLN A 188 -43.12 -7.77 -7.27
CA GLN A 188 -43.17 -6.34 -7.57
C GLN A 188 -41.99 -5.59 -6.95
N GLU A 189 -41.64 -5.90 -5.69
CA GLU A 189 -40.51 -5.27 -5.01
C GLU A 189 -39.16 -5.65 -5.64
N ILE A 190 -39.00 -6.90 -6.08
CA ILE A 190 -37.81 -7.32 -6.84
C ILE A 190 -37.72 -6.59 -8.18
N SER A 191 -38.83 -6.47 -8.91
CA SER A 191 -38.86 -5.76 -10.20
C SER A 191 -38.49 -4.29 -10.02
N TYR A 192 -39.03 -3.64 -8.98
CA TYR A 192 -38.67 -2.27 -8.62
C TYR A 192 -37.18 -2.12 -8.31
N LEU A 193 -36.63 -2.99 -7.44
CA LEU A 193 -35.21 -2.96 -7.07
C LEU A 193 -34.28 -3.29 -8.24
N GLN A 194 -34.70 -4.17 -9.16
CA GLN A 194 -33.95 -4.45 -10.39
C GLN A 194 -33.91 -3.24 -11.31
N ASN A 195 -35.03 -2.54 -11.48
CA ASN A 195 -35.09 -1.30 -12.27
C ASN A 195 -34.28 -0.17 -11.62
N GLU A 196 -34.27 -0.08 -10.28
CA GLU A 196 -33.43 0.86 -9.53
C GLU A 196 -31.94 0.53 -9.66
N ILE A 197 -31.56 -0.75 -9.67
CA ILE A 197 -30.18 -1.15 -9.96
C ILE A 197 -29.82 -0.80 -11.40
N ILE A 198 -30.70 -1.04 -12.37
CA ILE A 198 -30.45 -0.70 -13.77
C ILE A 198 -30.30 0.82 -13.93
N SER A 199 -31.13 1.62 -13.26
CA SER A 199 -31.01 3.08 -13.31
C SER A 199 -29.73 3.59 -12.65
N ILE A 200 -29.35 3.05 -11.48
CA ILE A 200 -28.08 3.37 -10.81
C ILE A 200 -26.89 2.90 -11.64
N THR A 201 -26.96 1.70 -12.24
CA THR A 201 -25.89 1.15 -13.08
C THR A 201 -25.74 1.95 -14.37
N ASN A 202 -26.85 2.37 -14.99
CA ASN A 202 -26.81 3.21 -16.18
C ASN A 202 -26.35 4.65 -15.85
N GLN A 203 -26.69 5.19 -14.68
CA GLN A 203 -26.11 6.44 -14.17
C GLN A 203 -24.62 6.29 -13.89
N GLU A 204 -24.17 5.18 -13.30
CA GLU A 204 -22.75 4.92 -13.07
C GLU A 204 -21.98 4.69 -14.38
N ILE A 205 -22.59 4.12 -15.42
CA ILE A 205 -21.99 3.96 -16.75
C ILE A 205 -21.90 5.32 -17.46
N SER A 206 -22.91 6.18 -17.31
CA SER A 206 -22.92 7.57 -17.80
C SER A 206 -21.82 8.41 -17.13
N ASP A 207 -21.60 8.24 -15.82
CA ASP A 207 -20.58 8.94 -15.05
C ASP A 207 -19.17 8.29 -15.12
N GLN A 208 -19.01 7.19 -15.86
CA GLN A 208 -17.76 6.41 -15.97
C GLN A 208 -16.96 6.67 -17.26
N THR A 209 -17.26 7.69 -18.04
CA THR A 209 -16.52 7.98 -19.29
C THR A 209 -15.05 8.39 -19.06
N ILE A 210 -14.65 8.73 -17.84
CA ILE A 210 -13.24 9.02 -17.50
C ILE A 210 -12.69 7.91 -16.59
N PRO A 211 -11.89 6.97 -17.12
CA PRO A 211 -11.23 5.97 -16.28
C PRO A 211 -10.38 6.67 -15.22
N LYS A 212 -10.67 6.40 -13.95
CA LYS A 212 -9.93 6.99 -12.82
C LYS A 212 -8.47 6.55 -12.89
N LEU A 213 -7.60 7.50 -13.23
CA LEU A 213 -6.16 7.26 -13.40
C LEU A 213 -5.41 6.99 -12.09
N ARG A 214 -5.99 7.44 -10.97
CA ARG A 214 -5.45 7.26 -9.63
C ARG A 214 -6.49 6.61 -8.75
N GLU A 215 -6.03 5.79 -7.81
CA GLU A 215 -6.88 5.24 -6.78
C GLU A 215 -7.34 6.38 -5.85
N ARG A 216 -8.55 6.92 -6.05
CA ARG A 216 -9.39 7.76 -5.16
C ARG A 216 -8.80 8.86 -4.21
N THR A 217 -7.53 9.28 -4.28
CA THR A 217 -7.03 10.47 -3.51
C THR A 217 -5.73 11.08 -4.07
N ARG A 218 -5.47 12.37 -3.79
CA ARG A 218 -4.17 13.02 -4.08
C ARG A 218 -3.04 12.33 -3.34
N GLY A 219 -1.95 12.02 -4.03
CA GLY A 219 -0.79 11.29 -3.49
C GLY A 219 -0.86 9.78 -3.66
N ASN A 220 -1.99 9.23 -4.14
CA ASN A 220 -2.07 7.79 -4.41
C ASN A 220 -1.37 7.42 -5.72
N PRO A 221 -0.85 6.19 -5.80
CA PRO A 221 -0.18 5.69 -7.00
C PRO A 221 -1.14 5.69 -8.20
N TYR A 222 -0.55 5.81 -9.39
CA TYR A 222 -1.25 5.56 -10.63
C TYR A 222 -1.70 4.09 -10.70
N THR A 223 -2.84 3.85 -11.36
CA THR A 223 -3.37 2.49 -11.55
C THR A 223 -2.37 1.59 -12.28
N ASN A 224 -2.45 0.29 -12.03
CA ASN A 224 -1.57 -0.70 -12.66
C ASN A 224 -1.60 -0.60 -14.20
N LYS A 225 -2.77 -0.36 -14.80
CA LYS A 225 -2.90 -0.19 -16.26
C LYS A 225 -2.05 0.95 -16.82
N ILE A 226 -1.98 2.09 -16.12
CA ILE A 226 -1.14 3.22 -16.54
C ILE A 226 0.33 2.89 -16.36
N ARG A 227 0.68 2.26 -15.23
CA ARG A 227 2.05 1.83 -14.96
C ARG A 227 2.53 0.85 -16.03
N GLU A 228 1.70 -0.11 -16.42
CA GLU A 228 1.97 -1.04 -17.53
C GLU A 228 2.16 -0.31 -18.85
N CYS A 229 1.28 0.64 -19.20
CA CYS A 229 1.44 1.46 -20.41
C CYS A 229 2.77 2.24 -20.40
N VAL A 230 3.14 2.85 -19.27
CA VAL A 230 4.41 3.59 -19.14
C VAL A 230 5.59 2.65 -19.33
N LEU A 231 5.59 1.47 -18.68
CA LEU A 231 6.66 0.49 -18.82
C LEU A 231 6.74 -0.08 -20.24
N TYR A 232 5.60 -0.25 -20.92
CA TYR A 232 5.56 -0.62 -22.33
C TYR A 232 6.18 0.45 -23.23
N CYS A 233 5.90 1.73 -22.99
CA CYS A 233 6.55 2.82 -23.74
C CYS A 233 8.07 2.82 -23.52
N ILE A 234 8.52 2.58 -22.28
CA ILE A 234 9.95 2.46 -21.97
C ILE A 234 10.59 1.27 -22.71
N SER A 235 9.90 0.12 -22.78
CA SER A 235 10.43 -1.06 -23.49
C SER A 235 10.49 -0.86 -25.01
N LYS A 236 9.74 0.11 -25.55
CA LYS A 236 9.81 0.56 -26.94
C LYS A 236 10.77 1.74 -27.16
N ASN A 237 11.64 2.03 -26.20
CA ASN A 237 12.63 3.12 -26.25
C ASN A 237 12.02 4.51 -26.44
N VAL A 238 10.78 4.73 -25.98
CA VAL A 238 10.17 6.07 -26.00
C VAL A 238 10.87 6.93 -24.93
N PRO A 239 11.39 8.13 -25.27
CA PRO A 239 11.98 9.03 -24.29
C PRO A 239 10.99 9.37 -23.17
N MET A 240 11.42 9.25 -21.91
CA MET A 240 10.54 9.43 -20.73
C MET A 240 9.83 10.79 -20.69
N GLN A 241 10.42 11.81 -21.31
CA GLN A 241 9.84 13.15 -21.45
C GLN A 241 8.57 13.15 -22.33
N ASN A 242 8.51 12.25 -23.32
CA ASN A 242 7.44 12.19 -24.32
C ASN A 242 6.38 11.15 -23.99
N ILE A 243 6.73 10.11 -23.22
CA ILE A 243 5.93 9.63 -22.07
C ILE A 243 4.43 9.96 -22.09
N SER A 244 4.13 10.99 -21.28
CA SER A 244 2.82 11.52 -21.01
C SER A 244 2.07 11.91 -22.29
N ASP A 245 2.73 12.61 -23.21
CA ASP A 245 2.12 13.15 -24.42
C ASP A 245 1.71 12.04 -25.39
N VAL A 246 2.51 10.99 -25.49
CA VAL A 246 2.19 9.79 -26.29
C VAL A 246 0.93 9.13 -25.74
N ILE A 247 0.85 8.92 -24.42
CA ILE A 247 -0.33 8.31 -23.79
C ILE A 247 -1.56 9.20 -23.99
N GLY A 248 -1.43 10.51 -23.78
CA GLY A 248 -2.52 11.47 -23.98
C GLY A 248 -3.03 11.48 -25.42
N SER A 249 -2.12 11.46 -26.40
CA SER A 249 -2.46 11.46 -27.82
C SER A 249 -3.18 10.19 -28.24
N ILE A 250 -2.71 9.02 -27.80
CA ILE A 250 -3.36 7.74 -28.10
C ILE A 250 -4.77 7.70 -27.52
N VAL A 251 -4.96 8.12 -26.27
CA VAL A 251 -6.31 8.11 -25.68
C VAL A 251 -7.23 9.12 -26.36
N LYS A 252 -6.72 10.29 -26.73
CA LYS A 252 -7.49 11.28 -27.49
C LYS A 252 -7.96 10.72 -28.84
N ILE A 253 -7.10 9.97 -29.54
CA ILE A 253 -7.46 9.34 -30.83
C ILE A 253 -8.48 8.22 -30.64
N VAL A 254 -8.28 7.34 -29.65
CA VAL A 254 -9.12 6.13 -29.48
C VAL A 254 -10.48 6.45 -28.86
N ASN A 255 -10.51 7.36 -27.88
CA ASN A 255 -11.71 7.64 -27.09
C ASN A 255 -12.31 9.02 -27.36
N GLY A 256 -11.64 9.89 -28.13
CA GLY A 256 -12.09 11.28 -28.34
C GLY A 256 -11.97 12.18 -27.11
N HIS A 257 -11.38 11.69 -26.02
CA HIS A 257 -11.32 12.39 -24.73
C HIS A 257 -9.89 12.80 -24.38
N GLU A 258 -9.75 14.02 -23.86
CA GLU A 258 -8.51 14.47 -23.23
C GLU A 258 -8.42 13.94 -21.80
N ILE A 259 -7.26 13.39 -21.46
CA ILE A 259 -6.99 12.90 -20.12
C ILE A 259 -6.32 13.99 -19.30
N ASP A 260 -6.98 14.42 -18.22
CA ASP A 260 -6.35 15.23 -17.19
C ASP A 260 -5.49 14.38 -16.25
N ASN A 261 -4.39 14.95 -15.75
CA ASN A 261 -3.53 14.35 -14.70
C ASN A 261 -2.75 13.08 -15.12
N LEU A 262 -2.18 13.10 -16.33
CA LEU A 262 -1.19 12.13 -16.81
C LEU A 262 0.07 12.06 -15.91
N PRO A 263 0.83 10.95 -15.95
CA PRO A 263 2.04 10.80 -15.14
C PRO A 263 3.12 11.81 -15.55
N SER A 264 3.56 12.61 -14.58
CA SER A 264 4.70 13.51 -14.76
C SER A 264 6.00 12.75 -15.06
N VAL A 265 6.97 13.43 -15.66
CA VAL A 265 8.32 12.87 -15.93
C VAL A 265 8.97 12.30 -14.65
N ALA A 266 8.81 12.99 -13.51
CA ALA A 266 9.31 12.50 -12.22
C ALA A 266 8.60 11.20 -11.78
N SER A 267 7.28 11.11 -11.99
CA SER A 267 6.52 9.89 -11.72
C SER A 267 6.96 8.72 -12.61
N ILE A 268 7.21 9.00 -13.89
CA ILE A 268 7.71 8.01 -14.87
C ILE A 268 9.10 7.50 -14.45
N HIS A 269 10.00 8.40 -14.05
CA HIS A 269 11.31 8.01 -13.52
C HIS A 269 11.20 7.10 -12.29
N ASN A 270 10.28 7.42 -11.37
CA ASN A 270 10.07 6.57 -10.18
C ASN A 270 9.55 5.19 -10.58
N MET A 271 8.59 5.09 -11.50
CA MET A 271 8.09 3.82 -12.02
C MET A 271 9.20 3.01 -12.69
N SER A 272 10.05 3.66 -13.49
CA SER A 272 11.20 3.02 -14.13
C SER A 272 12.22 2.50 -13.12
N ARG A 273 12.53 3.27 -12.07
CA ARG A 273 13.42 2.84 -10.99
C ARG A 273 12.86 1.65 -10.20
N GLU A 274 11.56 1.68 -9.90
CA GLU A 274 10.87 0.56 -9.25
C GLU A 274 10.94 -0.70 -10.11
N ALA A 275 10.64 -0.60 -11.41
CA ALA A 275 10.75 -1.72 -12.35
C ALA A 275 12.18 -2.26 -12.43
N LYS A 276 13.18 -1.38 -12.54
CA LYS A 276 14.60 -1.78 -12.52
C LYS A 276 14.98 -2.52 -11.24
N ALA A 277 14.52 -2.06 -10.08
CA ALA A 277 14.78 -2.73 -8.81
C ALA A 277 14.17 -4.14 -8.76
N ILE A 278 12.97 -4.32 -9.32
CA ILE A 278 12.32 -5.63 -9.43
C ILE A 278 13.11 -6.54 -10.39
N CYS A 279 13.47 -6.04 -11.57
CA CYS A 279 14.26 -6.79 -12.54
C CYS A 279 15.62 -7.21 -11.95
N ASN A 280 16.32 -6.32 -11.26
CA ASN A 280 17.58 -6.66 -10.60
C ASN A 280 17.40 -7.80 -9.59
N ARG A 281 16.31 -7.78 -8.82
CA ARG A 281 16.02 -8.84 -7.84
C ARG A 281 15.74 -10.18 -8.52
N GLN A 282 15.03 -10.18 -9.64
CA GLN A 282 14.78 -11.39 -10.43
C GLN A 282 16.06 -11.95 -11.03
N VAL A 283 16.94 -11.07 -11.52
CA VAL A 283 18.26 -11.47 -12.03
C VAL A 283 19.12 -12.02 -10.90
N GLU A 284 19.13 -11.41 -9.71
CA GLU A 284 19.83 -11.93 -8.53
C GLU A 284 19.33 -13.32 -8.13
N GLU A 285 18.02 -13.57 -8.20
CA GLU A 285 17.42 -14.87 -7.91
C GLU A 285 17.83 -15.93 -8.96
N ALA A 286 17.76 -15.59 -10.25
CA ALA A 286 18.18 -16.49 -11.33
C ALA A 286 19.68 -16.83 -11.26
N ILE A 287 20.52 -15.84 -10.94
CA ILE A 287 21.96 -16.01 -10.71
C ILE A 287 22.20 -16.89 -9.49
N GLY A 288 21.49 -16.67 -8.39
CA GLY A 288 21.65 -17.45 -7.16
C GLY A 288 21.37 -18.95 -7.33
N ASN A 289 20.53 -19.31 -8.30
CA ASN A 289 20.14 -20.69 -8.58
C ASN A 289 20.98 -21.37 -9.69
N SER A 290 21.86 -20.64 -10.38
CA SER A 290 22.61 -21.16 -11.54
C SER A 290 24.03 -21.58 -11.14
N GLU A 291 24.42 -22.81 -11.48
CA GLU A 291 25.75 -23.36 -11.13
C GLU A 291 26.86 -22.92 -12.11
N ASN A 292 26.50 -22.52 -13.33
CA ASN A 292 27.44 -22.11 -14.38
C ASN A 292 27.03 -20.76 -14.98
N ILE A 293 27.73 -19.71 -14.56
CA ILE A 293 27.44 -18.34 -14.95
C ILE A 293 28.68 -17.72 -15.58
N THR A 294 28.52 -17.19 -16.79
CA THR A 294 29.55 -16.46 -17.51
C THR A 294 29.24 -14.97 -17.45
N LEU A 295 30.23 -14.18 -17.05
CA LEU A 295 30.15 -12.72 -17.01
C LEU A 295 30.93 -12.13 -18.20
N MET A 296 30.22 -11.52 -19.13
CA MET A 296 30.83 -10.77 -20.23
C MET A 296 30.78 -9.27 -19.93
N LYS A 297 31.92 -8.60 -20.02
CA LYS A 297 32.03 -7.15 -19.87
C LYS A 297 32.38 -6.56 -21.23
N ASP A 298 31.60 -5.59 -21.66
CA ASP A 298 31.86 -4.81 -22.86
C ASP A 298 32.07 -3.35 -22.46
N ALA A 299 33.07 -2.71 -23.05
CA ALA A 299 33.41 -1.32 -22.78
C ALA A 299 33.62 -0.61 -24.11
N THR A 300 32.77 0.37 -24.42
CA THR A 300 32.85 1.16 -25.64
C THR A 300 33.00 2.63 -25.29
N SER A 301 33.87 3.34 -26.03
CA SER A 301 34.05 4.79 -25.85
C SER A 301 33.49 5.53 -27.06
N LYS A 302 32.60 6.50 -26.84
CA LYS A 302 32.01 7.33 -27.91
C LYS A 302 31.93 8.79 -27.45
N GLN A 303 32.48 9.71 -28.24
CA GLN A 303 32.46 11.16 -27.97
C GLN A 303 33.01 11.53 -26.57
N GLY A 304 34.13 10.91 -26.16
CA GLY A 304 34.74 11.17 -24.85
C GLY A 304 33.94 10.61 -23.65
N ARG A 305 32.87 9.83 -23.88
CA ARG A 305 32.14 9.11 -22.85
C ARG A 305 32.48 7.62 -22.92
N HIS A 306 32.67 7.00 -21.76
CA HIS A 306 32.89 5.56 -21.62
C HIS A 306 31.57 4.89 -21.21
N PHE A 307 31.16 3.88 -21.97
CA PHE A 307 29.98 3.07 -21.74
C PHE A 307 30.42 1.68 -21.33
N TYR A 308 29.86 1.17 -20.24
CA TYR A 308 30.19 -0.15 -19.71
C TYR A 308 28.92 -0.99 -19.71
N GLY A 309 28.89 -2.01 -20.57
CA GLY A 309 27.86 -3.03 -20.58
C GLY A 309 28.35 -4.25 -19.81
N THR A 310 27.48 -4.84 -18.99
CA THR A 310 27.74 -6.15 -18.39
C THR A 310 26.63 -7.10 -18.80
N LYS A 311 26.99 -8.24 -19.38
CA LYS A 311 26.06 -9.33 -19.68
C LYS A 311 26.40 -10.54 -18.83
N ILE A 312 25.37 -11.24 -18.39
CA ILE A 312 25.46 -12.46 -17.60
C ILE A 312 24.75 -13.54 -18.36
N SER A 313 25.46 -14.59 -18.76
CA SER A 313 24.90 -15.75 -19.47
C SER A 313 24.94 -16.95 -18.53
N GLY A 314 23.79 -17.58 -18.30
CA GLY A 314 23.65 -18.81 -17.50
C GLY A 314 22.80 -19.85 -18.23
N SER A 315 22.45 -20.94 -17.55
CA SER A 315 21.59 -21.99 -18.10
C SER A 315 20.18 -21.51 -18.44
N GLU A 316 19.66 -20.51 -17.71
CA GLU A 316 18.32 -19.94 -17.94
C GLU A 316 18.29 -18.89 -19.05
N GLY A 317 19.44 -18.44 -19.56
CA GLY A 317 19.55 -17.45 -20.62
C GLY A 317 20.54 -16.33 -20.34
N GLU A 318 20.38 -15.22 -21.08
CA GLU A 318 21.26 -14.04 -20.98
C GLU A 318 20.54 -12.84 -20.36
N PHE A 319 21.19 -12.22 -19.37
CA PHE A 319 20.72 -11.02 -18.69
C PHE A 319 21.69 -9.87 -18.95
N THR A 320 21.16 -8.68 -19.26
CA THR A 320 21.99 -7.47 -19.43
C THR A 320 21.85 -6.57 -18.19
N LEU A 321 22.95 -6.38 -17.46
CA LEU A 321 23.05 -5.48 -16.31
C LEU A 321 23.52 -4.09 -16.77
N GLY A 322 22.60 -3.35 -17.40
CA GLY A 322 22.77 -1.94 -17.70
C GLY A 322 23.69 -1.59 -18.88
N ILE A 323 23.62 -0.30 -19.25
CA ILE A 323 24.49 0.48 -20.13
C ILE A 323 24.79 1.79 -19.39
#